data_AF-A0A497GR66-F1
#
_entry.id   AF-A0A497GR66-F1
#
_cell.length_a   1.000
_cell.length_b   1.000
_cell.length_c   1.000
_cell.angle_alpha   90.00
_cell.angle_beta   90.00
_cell.angle_gamma   90.00
#
_symmetry.space_group_name_H-M   'P 1'
#
loop_
_entity.id
_entity.type
_entity.pdbx_description
1 polymer ?
#
loop_
_entity_poly.entity_id
_entity_poly.type
_entity_poly.pdbx_seq_one_letter_code
_entity_poly.pdbx_strand_id
1 'polypeptide(L)'
;MRIRDVRIRTPLLKRITRERARLVFEIPGEAIRILEVYFDPDVEEIVREQVKGYEVLLLKHRGEAGYTAIVPKLTGCISEGVTKEEALKNLSEAIDLYLEVRQEEICGR
;
A
#
# COMPACT_ATOMS: atom_id res chain seq x y z
N MET A 1 12.56 -23.11 24.47
CA MET A 1 12.22 -23.76 23.19
C MET A 1 13.27 -23.39 22.16
N ARG A 2 13.94 -24.34 21.49
CA ARG A 2 15.03 -24.02 20.53
C ARG A 2 14.46 -23.96 19.11
N ILE A 3 15.04 -23.11 18.25
CA ILE A 3 14.56 -22.92 16.86
C ILE A 3 14.48 -24.23 16.06
N ARG A 4 15.38 -25.17 16.34
CA ARG A 4 15.42 -26.52 15.73
C ARG A 4 14.22 -27.41 16.06
N ASP A 5 13.51 -27.10 17.15
CA ASP A 5 12.37 -27.86 17.67
C ASP A 5 11.03 -27.30 17.13
N VAL A 6 11.08 -26.21 16.35
CA VAL A 6 9.94 -25.64 15.64
C VAL A 6 9.63 -26.50 14.41
N ARG A 7 8.42 -27.08 14.32
CA ARG A 7 8.01 -27.92 13.18
C ARG A 7 8.01 -27.18 11.83
N ILE A 8 7.94 -25.85 11.85
CA ILE A 8 8.10 -25.00 10.66
C ILE A 8 9.58 -24.72 10.49
N ARG A 9 10.26 -25.58 9.71
CA ARG A 9 11.73 -25.59 9.63
C ARG A 9 12.32 -24.52 8.70
N THR A 10 11.51 -23.88 7.87
CA THR A 10 11.81 -22.56 7.29
C THR A 10 10.49 -21.99 6.76
N PRO A 11 10.04 -20.79 7.17
CA PRO A 11 9.07 -20.03 6.41
C PRO A 11 9.84 -19.40 5.24
N LEU A 12 10.31 -20.22 4.30
CA LEU A 12 10.75 -19.66 3.03
C LEU A 12 9.51 -18.96 2.49
N LEU A 13 9.60 -17.64 2.35
CA LEU A 13 8.87 -16.85 1.37
C LEU A 13 9.16 -17.45 -0.02
N LYS A 14 8.77 -18.72 -0.26
CA LYS A 14 8.30 -19.11 -1.58
C LYS A 14 7.26 -18.06 -1.88
N ARG A 15 7.59 -17.16 -2.81
CA ARG A 15 6.79 -16.03 -3.28
C ARG A 15 5.31 -16.41 -3.16
N ILE A 16 4.73 -16.09 -2.01
CA ILE A 16 3.39 -16.53 -1.69
C ILE A 16 2.54 -15.55 -2.45
N THR A 17 1.69 -16.05 -3.35
CA THR A 17 0.81 -15.15 -4.09
C THR A 17 -0.04 -14.39 -3.08
N ARG A 18 -0.42 -13.15 -3.38
CA ARG A 18 -1.29 -12.36 -2.49
C ARG A 18 -2.55 -13.14 -2.09
N GLU A 19 -3.12 -13.90 -3.03
CA GLU A 19 -4.25 -14.81 -2.79
C GLU A 19 -3.93 -15.88 -1.75
N ARG A 20 -2.79 -16.54 -1.88
CA ARG A 20 -2.36 -17.57 -0.92
C ARG A 20 -1.99 -16.98 0.44
N ALA A 21 -1.46 -15.76 0.49
CA ALA A 21 -1.19 -15.07 1.74
C ALA A 21 -2.47 -14.72 2.51
N ARG A 22 -3.52 -14.25 1.79
CA ARG A 22 -4.85 -14.05 2.37
C ARG A 22 -5.43 -15.33 2.96
N LEU A 23 -5.28 -16.46 2.26
CA LEU A 23 -5.81 -17.77 2.69
C LEU A 23 -5.04 -18.39 3.86
N VAL A 24 -3.71 -18.24 3.90
CA VAL A 24 -2.84 -18.89 4.90
C VAL A 24 -2.75 -18.09 6.20
N PHE A 25 -2.80 -16.76 6.11
CA PHE A 25 -2.55 -15.87 7.25
C PHE A 25 -3.74 -14.97 7.61
N GLU A 26 -4.89 -15.11 6.92
CA GLU A 26 -6.08 -14.26 7.10
C GLU A 26 -5.78 -12.76 7.01
N ILE A 27 -4.71 -12.38 6.29
CA ILE A 27 -4.27 -10.99 6.18
C ILE A 27 -5.21 -10.24 5.23
N PRO A 28 -5.85 -9.14 5.65
CA PRO A 28 -6.65 -8.30 4.76
C PRO A 28 -5.81 -7.80 3.57
N GLY A 29 -6.43 -7.65 2.39
CA GLY A 29 -5.73 -7.18 1.17
C GLY A 29 -4.99 -5.85 1.38
N GLU A 30 -5.64 -4.93 2.10
CA GLU A 30 -5.08 -3.97 3.06
C GLU A 30 -3.61 -4.15 3.44
N ALA A 31 -3.44 -4.96 4.48
CA ALA A 31 -2.20 -5.13 5.20
C ALA A 31 -1.10 -5.74 4.32
N ILE A 32 -1.43 -6.53 3.29
CA ILE A 32 -0.41 -7.03 2.35
C ILE A 32 0.30 -5.87 1.64
N ARG A 33 -0.43 -4.84 1.21
CA ARG A 33 0.17 -3.68 0.51
C ARG A 33 1.00 -2.83 1.44
N ILE A 34 0.52 -2.65 2.66
CA ILE A 34 1.27 -1.98 3.70
C ILE A 34 2.60 -2.72 3.89
N LEU A 35 2.59 -4.05 4.04
CA LEU A 35 3.83 -4.83 4.20
C LEU A 35 4.76 -4.70 2.99
N GLU A 36 4.25 -4.71 1.75
CA GLU A 36 5.09 -4.52 0.55
C GLU A 36 5.85 -3.20 0.59
N VAL A 37 5.20 -2.13 1.04
CA VAL A 37 5.80 -0.80 1.15
C VAL A 37 6.80 -0.72 2.31
N TYR A 38 6.45 -1.28 3.46
CA TYR A 38 7.34 -1.29 4.64
C TYR A 38 8.60 -2.16 4.46
N PHE A 39 8.55 -3.16 3.58
CA PHE A 39 9.69 -4.03 3.28
C PHE A 39 10.43 -3.65 1.99
N ASP A 40 10.05 -2.55 1.33
CA ASP A 40 10.79 -2.05 0.18
C ASP A 40 12.13 -1.44 0.64
N PRO A 41 13.29 -1.99 0.23
CA PRO A 41 14.60 -1.49 0.65
C PRO A 41 14.93 -0.09 0.12
N ASP A 42 14.20 0.38 -0.88
CA ASP A 42 14.38 1.69 -1.50
C ASP A 42 13.52 2.76 -0.83
N VAL A 43 12.56 2.41 0.04
CA VAL A 43 11.82 3.39 0.84
C VAL A 43 12.65 3.81 2.05
N GLU A 44 12.99 5.10 2.14
CA GLU A 44 13.78 5.69 3.24
C GLU A 44 12.91 6.25 4.37
N GLU A 45 11.76 6.84 4.02
CA GLU A 45 10.83 7.43 4.97
C GLU A 45 9.40 7.02 4.62
N ILE A 46 8.62 6.68 5.64
CA ILE A 46 7.18 6.46 5.55
C ILE A 46 6.51 7.38 6.56
N VAL A 47 5.67 8.30 6.05
CA VAL A 47 4.83 9.16 6.88
C VAL A 47 3.38 8.76 6.67
N ARG A 48 2.61 8.71 7.77
CA ARG A 48 1.17 8.46 7.71
C ARG A 48 0.43 9.78 7.73
N GLU A 49 -0.44 9.96 6.75
CA GLU A 49 -1.28 11.16 6.60
C GLU A 49 -2.76 10.75 6.48
N GLN A 50 -3.65 11.75 6.52
CA GLN A 50 -5.08 11.56 6.34
C GLN A 50 -5.58 12.49 5.23
N VAL A 51 -6.20 11.90 4.20
CA VAL A 51 -6.79 12.67 3.09
C VAL A 51 -8.20 12.16 2.87
N LYS A 52 -9.19 13.05 2.97
CA LYS A 52 -10.62 12.73 2.79
C LYS A 52 -11.13 11.54 3.61
N GLY A 53 -10.54 11.33 4.80
CA GLY A 53 -10.88 10.23 5.71
C GLY A 53 -10.22 8.89 5.37
N TYR A 54 -9.32 8.85 4.39
CA TYR A 54 -8.50 7.69 4.08
C TYR A 54 -7.09 7.83 4.66
N GLU A 55 -6.59 6.74 5.25
CA GLU A 55 -5.18 6.62 5.61
C GLU A 55 -4.32 6.63 4.35
N VAL A 56 -3.31 7.50 4.36
CA VAL A 56 -2.34 7.67 3.28
C VAL A 56 -0.97 7.31 3.80
N LEU A 57 -0.24 6.51 3.03
CA LEU A 57 1.20 6.34 3.24
C LEU A 57 1.93 7.24 2.25
N LEU A 58 2.68 8.20 2.78
CA LEU A 58 3.55 9.08 2.03
C LEU A 58 4.98 8.55 2.12
N LEU A 59 5.55 8.24 0.97
CA LEU A 59 6.79 7.50 0.82
C LEU A 59 7.87 8.43 0.27
N LYS A 60 9.06 8.34 0.84
CA LYS A 60 10.27 8.92 0.28
C LYS A 60 11.18 7.79 -0.18
N HIS A 61 11.38 7.66 -1.49
CA HIS A 61 12.34 6.69 -2.02
C HIS A 61 13.76 7.27 -2.05
N ARG A 62 14.73 6.37 -1.89
CA ARG A 62 16.16 6.68 -1.93
C ARG A 62 16.56 7.23 -3.27
N GLY A 63 17.19 8.41 -3.25
CA GLY A 63 17.70 9.04 -4.46
C GLY A 63 16.63 9.72 -5.32
N GLU A 64 15.35 9.66 -4.93
CA GLU A 64 14.29 10.42 -5.58
C GLU A 64 14.11 11.79 -4.93
N ALA A 65 13.84 12.82 -5.73
CA ALA A 65 13.59 14.18 -5.23
C ALA A 65 12.17 14.36 -4.68
N GLY A 66 11.19 13.62 -5.20
CA GLY A 66 9.78 13.73 -4.86
C GLY A 66 9.30 12.79 -3.75
N TYR A 67 7.98 12.68 -3.65
CA TYR A 67 7.24 11.82 -2.74
C TYR A 67 6.16 11.06 -3.52
N THR A 68 5.91 9.83 -3.09
CA THR A 68 4.80 9.00 -3.59
C THR A 68 3.76 8.86 -2.49
N ALA A 69 2.50 9.16 -2.77
CA ALA A 69 1.40 9.04 -1.84
C ALA A 69 0.46 7.90 -2.29
N ILE A 70 0.09 7.01 -1.38
CA ILE A 70 -0.76 5.85 -1.69
C ILE A 70 -1.89 5.70 -0.67
N VAL A 71 -3.06 5.22 -1.13
CA VAL A 71 -4.16 4.81 -0.26
C VAL A 71 -4.27 3.28 -0.25
N PRO A 72 -3.81 2.57 0.79
CA PRO A 72 -3.85 1.11 0.83
C PRO A 72 -5.24 0.51 0.58
N LYS A 73 -6.31 1.16 1.10
CA LYS A 73 -7.72 0.76 0.91
C LYS A 73 -8.20 0.86 -0.52
N LEU A 74 -7.72 1.86 -1.27
CA LEU A 74 -8.18 2.13 -2.63
C LEU A 74 -7.11 1.63 -3.59
N THR A 75 -7.24 0.37 -4.00
CA THR A 75 -6.30 -0.29 -4.91
C THR A 75 -6.00 0.56 -6.14
N GLY A 76 -4.72 0.89 -6.36
CA GLY A 76 -4.30 1.66 -7.53
C GLY A 76 -4.45 3.18 -7.39
N CYS A 77 -4.97 3.67 -6.26
CA CYS A 77 -4.97 5.10 -5.96
C CYS A 77 -3.59 5.51 -5.42
N ILE A 78 -2.76 5.98 -6.36
CA ILE A 78 -1.36 6.38 -6.16
C ILE A 78 -1.17 7.72 -6.85
N SER A 79 -0.39 8.61 -6.24
CA SER A 79 0.02 9.86 -6.86
C SER A 79 1.42 10.27 -6.42
N GLU A 80 2.03 11.17 -7.15
CA GLU A 80 3.40 11.65 -6.91
C GLU A 80 3.46 13.18 -6.96
N GLY A 81 4.47 13.74 -6.31
CA GLY A 81 4.74 15.17 -6.32
C GLY A 81 6.17 15.47 -5.89
N VAL A 82 6.70 16.62 -6.31
CA VAL A 82 8.04 17.07 -5.90
C VAL A 82 8.05 17.40 -4.40
N THR A 83 6.93 17.87 -3.86
CA THR A 83 6.74 18.11 -2.42
C THR A 83 5.68 17.19 -1.83
N LYS A 84 5.66 17.10 -0.48
CA LYS A 84 4.65 16.34 0.26
C LYS A 84 3.25 16.86 -0.06
N GLU A 85 3.09 18.19 -0.09
CA GLU A 85 1.82 18.87 -0.34
C GLU A 85 1.31 18.62 -1.75
N GLU A 86 2.20 18.65 -2.75
CA GLU A 86 1.84 18.35 -4.13
C GLU A 86 1.37 16.89 -4.28
N ALA A 87 2.12 15.93 -3.72
CA ALA A 87 1.74 14.51 -3.77
C ALA A 87 0.37 14.27 -3.11
N LEU A 88 0.11 14.89 -1.95
CA LEU A 88 -1.17 14.78 -1.24
C LEU A 88 -2.32 15.47 -1.99
N LYS A 89 -2.07 16.63 -2.61
CA LYS A 89 -3.07 17.32 -3.44
C LYS A 89 -3.45 16.48 -4.64
N ASN A 90 -2.48 15.97 -5.38
CA ASN A 90 -2.71 15.12 -6.54
C ASN A 90 -3.42 13.82 -6.14
N LEU A 91 -3.05 13.24 -4.98
CA LEU A 91 -3.74 12.07 -4.44
C LEU A 91 -5.21 12.37 -4.09
N SER A 92 -5.50 13.55 -3.53
CA SER A 92 -6.87 13.96 -3.23
C SER A 92 -7.76 13.99 -4.48
N GLU A 93 -7.22 14.42 -5.62
CA GLU A 93 -7.92 14.39 -6.92
C GLU A 93 -8.06 12.94 -7.44
N ALA A 94 -7.02 12.11 -7.29
CA ALA A 94 -7.06 10.70 -7.66
C ALA A 94 -8.11 9.89 -6.86
N ILE A 95 -8.32 10.24 -5.58
CA ILE A 95 -9.38 9.64 -4.74
C ILE A 95 -10.76 9.97 -5.32
N ASP A 96 -11.02 11.21 -5.73
CA ASP A 96 -12.31 11.61 -6.31
C ASP A 96 -12.59 10.81 -7.58
N LEU A 97 -11.64 10.83 -8.52
CA LEU A 97 -11.75 10.11 -9.79
C LEU A 97 -11.96 8.61 -9.56
N TYR A 98 -11.27 8.00 -8.59
CA TYR A 98 -11.45 6.59 -8.26
C TYR A 98 -12.87 6.27 -7.79
N LEU A 99 -13.47 7.15 -6.98
CA LEU A 99 -14.82 6.97 -6.44
C LEU A 99 -15.90 7.27 -7.50
N GLU A 100 -15.63 8.20 -8.42
CA GLU A 100 -16.49 8.47 -9.58
C GLU A 100 -16.55 7.25 -10.51
N VAL A 101 -15.39 6.76 -10.98
CA VAL A 101 -15.31 5.59 -11.87
C VAL A 101 -15.95 4.36 -11.23
N ARG A 102 -15.71 4.11 -9.94
CA ARG A 102 -16.35 2.98 -9.25
C ARG A 102 -17.87 3.10 -9.16
N GLN A 103 -18.39 4.31 -9.01
CA GLN A 103 -19.84 4.52 -9.03
C GLN A 103 -20.41 4.27 -10.43
N GLU A 104 -19.73 4.72 -11.48
CA GLU A 104 -20.12 4.46 -12.86
C GLU A 104 -20.10 2.96 -13.19
N GLU A 105 -19.09 2.20 -12.75
CA GLU A 105 -19.03 0.74 -12.93
C GLU A 105 -20.18 -0.01 -12.23
N ILE A 106 -20.68 0.51 -11.11
CA ILE A 106 -21.80 -0.06 -10.35
C ILE A 106 -23.14 0.32 -11.00
N CYS A 107 -23.27 1.57 -11.46
CA CYS A 107 -24.52 2.12 -12.02
C CYS A 107 -24.74 1.73 -13.49
N GLY A 108 -23.65 1.52 -14.25
CA GLY A 108 -23.67 1.12 -15.65
C GLY A 108 -23.88 -0.39 -15.89
N ARG A 109 -24.38 -1.13 -14.89
CA ARG A 109 -24.56 -2.59 -14.94
C ARG A 109 -26.00 -3.01 -14.72
#